data_AF-A0A143PIB5-F1
#
_entry.id   AF-A0A143PIB5-F1
#
_cell.length_a   1.000
_cell.length_b   1.000
_cell.length_c   1.000
_cell.angle_alpha   90.00
_cell.angle_beta   90.00
_cell.angle_gamma   90.00
#
_symmetry.space_group_name_H-M   'P 1'
#
loop_
_entity.id
_entity.type
_entity.pdbx_description
1 polymer ?
#
loop_
_entity_poly.entity_id
_entity_poly.type
_entity_poly.pdbx_seq_one_letter_code
_entity_poly.pdbx_strand_id
1 'polypeptide(L)'
;MSTTTNREAAPRDGRSVDHRLARLLDSPFLARVVPHLAPETLHQLIQYRGLDACGQLVTAATPAQLTSLLDLDLWRHAQPGRDEQFDVDRFGEWVEVLVDTGDSVAARTVAALDTQLVIVGLSRYLRVFDPGTFEPTESSDDEAMERHDRMNSETSGDVLECEMGGYLVRARRTDAWDAIVTLLVTLETEQNDHFHAVMHGCRRLSNSRPEIDGLDDLLMAPEQHLHDVAIERERRRSRHGYASPADARAFLQMARQPRAASAPTAPIAINPIATAYFRATEEEEGEADTTSTSVDASERVAHHAAPAVAKGSATQVGGDDDAPTSIDAVIQLLAEAGLMPDRPRALLEAPDEDPRAASIPLLRRLMRFVLHHDETAYLSRNRELAFLANTLVAGASVQSRPFTPQEASDAAACICNLGLECWPARWPGTTSLGASSPRGLETAMPPDAFLVDRNLVTAFEVGWSVLYQDVSLFVADQLVSTLADLHRVDADTGRGLDALTRMLVKQREAGTPWRARDAADVLALLDMTAWISVLGLLDECPILPAALRAVLERRTSPVSPRAFEFISTNAQIGDIRVFMRTLSGVLSG
;
A
#
# COMPACT_ATOMS: atom_id res chain seq x y z
N MET A 1 -29.45 -8.21 -55.03
CA MET A 1 -28.04 -7.78 -55.21
C MET A 1 -27.79 -6.59 -54.30
N SER A 2 -26.56 -6.44 -53.81
CA SER A 2 -26.09 -5.51 -52.76
C SER A 2 -26.12 -6.10 -51.35
N THR A 3 -25.20 -7.04 -51.12
CA THR A 3 -24.63 -7.40 -49.82
C THR A 3 -23.61 -6.33 -49.41
N THR A 4 -23.95 -5.53 -48.41
CA THR A 4 -23.03 -4.63 -47.71
C THR A 4 -22.16 -5.48 -46.77
N THR A 5 -20.88 -5.62 -47.10
CA THR A 5 -19.88 -6.27 -46.23
C THR A 5 -19.61 -5.38 -45.03
N ASN A 6 -20.03 -5.87 -43.86
CA ASN A 6 -19.70 -5.33 -42.55
C ASN A 6 -18.21 -5.60 -42.32
N ARG A 7 -17.39 -4.54 -42.25
CA ARG A 7 -15.96 -4.62 -41.95
C ARG A 7 -15.83 -4.78 -40.43
N GLU A 8 -15.66 -6.02 -39.99
CA GLU A 8 -15.27 -6.39 -38.63
C GLU A 8 -14.10 -5.52 -38.16
N ALA A 9 -14.31 -4.81 -37.05
CA ALA A 9 -13.28 -4.10 -36.34
C ALA A 9 -12.33 -5.12 -35.71
N ALA A 10 -11.09 -5.18 -36.22
CA ALA A 10 -10.02 -5.97 -35.63
C ALA A 10 -9.74 -5.52 -34.18
N PRO A 11 -9.42 -6.45 -33.26
CA PRO A 11 -8.98 -6.08 -31.91
C PRO A 11 -7.62 -5.39 -31.99
N ARG A 12 -7.56 -4.14 -31.53
CA ARG A 12 -6.36 -3.27 -31.56
C ARG A 12 -5.34 -3.62 -30.47
N ASP A 13 -4.08 -3.63 -30.87
CA ASP A 13 -2.82 -3.28 -30.17
C ASP A 13 -2.30 -4.05 -28.94
N GLY A 14 -3.13 -4.70 -28.11
CA GLY A 14 -2.64 -5.33 -26.86
C GLY A 14 -1.59 -6.45 -27.06
N ARG A 15 -1.83 -7.34 -28.03
CA ARG A 15 -0.92 -8.47 -28.33
C ARG A 15 0.45 -8.04 -28.86
N SER A 16 0.55 -6.83 -29.43
CA SER A 16 1.80 -6.30 -29.98
C SER A 16 2.69 -5.70 -28.90
N VAL A 17 2.12 -5.19 -27.81
CA VAL A 17 2.89 -4.66 -26.66
C VAL A 17 3.49 -5.83 -25.88
N ASP A 18 2.71 -6.86 -25.56
CA ASP A 18 3.19 -8.04 -24.83
C ASP A 18 4.32 -8.79 -25.58
N HIS A 19 4.22 -8.92 -26.91
CA HIS A 19 5.28 -9.52 -27.73
C HIS A 19 6.55 -8.66 -27.82
N ARG A 20 6.42 -7.33 -27.80
CA ARG A 20 7.57 -6.42 -27.77
C ARG A 20 8.23 -6.43 -26.40
N LEU A 21 7.45 -6.46 -25.33
CA LEU A 21 7.93 -6.59 -23.95
C LEU A 21 8.66 -7.92 -23.75
N ALA A 22 8.12 -9.04 -24.24
CA ALA A 22 8.77 -10.35 -24.17
C ALA A 22 10.16 -10.34 -24.84
N ARG A 23 10.25 -9.84 -26.07
CA ARG A 23 11.52 -9.74 -26.81
C ARG A 23 12.53 -8.81 -26.13
N LEU A 24 12.07 -7.78 -25.44
CA LEU A 24 12.92 -6.85 -24.71
C LEU A 24 13.43 -7.44 -23.39
N LEU A 25 12.63 -8.27 -22.72
CA LEU A 25 13.02 -9.03 -21.54
C LEU A 25 14.05 -10.13 -21.84
N ASP A 26 13.98 -10.72 -23.03
CA ASP A 26 14.97 -11.70 -23.51
C ASP A 26 16.27 -11.05 -24.04
N SER A 27 16.35 -9.71 -24.04
CA SER A 27 17.49 -8.97 -24.60
C SER A 27 18.56 -8.68 -23.53
N PRO A 28 19.86 -8.89 -23.83
CA PRO A 28 20.96 -8.51 -22.93
C PRO A 28 21.05 -6.99 -22.71
N PHE A 29 20.32 -6.19 -23.50
CA PHE A 29 20.20 -4.75 -23.31
C PHE A 29 19.55 -4.39 -21.97
N LEU A 30 18.69 -5.26 -21.42
CA LEU A 30 17.93 -4.93 -20.22
C LEU A 30 18.82 -4.80 -18.98
N ALA A 31 19.90 -5.58 -18.89
CA ALA A 31 20.89 -5.46 -17.81
C ALA A 31 21.54 -4.06 -17.74
N ARG A 32 21.59 -3.30 -18.85
CA ARG A 32 22.07 -1.91 -18.86
C ARG A 32 20.99 -0.90 -18.43
N VAL A 33 19.73 -1.25 -18.62
CA VAL A 33 18.59 -0.38 -18.29
C VAL A 33 18.20 -0.52 -16.82
N VAL A 34 18.32 -1.71 -16.24
CA VAL A 34 17.93 -2.02 -14.86
C VAL A 34 18.44 -1.01 -13.82
N PRO A 35 19.71 -0.57 -13.82
CA PRO A 35 20.20 0.42 -12.85
C PRO A 35 19.50 1.79 -12.92
N HIS A 36 18.83 2.09 -14.03
CA HIS A 36 18.13 3.35 -14.27
C HIS A 36 16.61 3.25 -14.02
N LEU A 37 16.09 2.05 -13.77
CA LEU A 37 14.68 1.84 -13.47
C LEU A 37 14.38 2.09 -12.00
N ALA A 38 13.20 2.65 -11.73
CA ALA A 38 12.71 2.77 -10.36
C ALA A 38 12.44 1.37 -9.76
N PRO A 39 12.74 1.14 -8.47
CA PRO A 39 12.50 -0.15 -7.81
C PRO A 39 11.06 -0.66 -7.94
N GLU A 40 10.06 0.23 -7.95
CA GLU A 40 8.65 -0.10 -8.11
C GLU A 40 8.35 -0.68 -9.50
N THR A 41 9.02 -0.17 -10.53
CA THR A 41 8.91 -0.68 -11.92
C THR A 41 9.50 -2.08 -12.01
N LEU A 42 10.62 -2.33 -11.34
CA LEU A 42 11.23 -3.66 -11.25
C LEU A 42 10.31 -4.64 -10.50
N HIS A 43 9.68 -4.19 -9.41
CA HIS A 43 8.71 -5.00 -8.68
C HIS A 43 7.49 -5.38 -9.52
N GLN A 44 6.91 -4.43 -10.25
CA GLN A 44 5.80 -4.69 -11.17
C GLN A 44 6.18 -5.66 -12.30
N LEU A 45 7.41 -5.58 -12.80
CA LEU A 45 7.95 -6.53 -13.78
C LEU A 45 8.03 -7.95 -13.21
N ILE A 46 8.52 -8.10 -11.97
CA ILE A 46 8.59 -9.39 -11.27
C ILE A 46 7.18 -9.95 -11.04
N GLN A 47 6.20 -9.11 -10.67
CA GLN A 47 4.81 -9.55 -10.52
C GLN A 47 4.19 -9.99 -11.84
N TYR A 48 4.53 -9.33 -12.96
CA TYR A 48 3.98 -9.65 -14.27
C TYR A 48 4.59 -10.92 -14.89
N ARG A 49 5.89 -11.15 -14.76
CA ARG A 49 6.59 -12.31 -15.35
C ARG A 49 6.80 -13.49 -14.41
N GLY A 50 6.76 -13.26 -13.10
CA GLY A 50 7.24 -14.21 -12.09
C GLY A 50 8.72 -13.99 -11.77
N LEU A 51 9.12 -14.40 -10.57
CA LEU A 51 10.47 -14.19 -10.05
C LEU A 51 11.51 -15.03 -10.80
N ASP A 52 11.19 -16.29 -11.12
CA ASP A 52 12.07 -17.23 -11.81
C ASP A 52 12.55 -16.69 -13.17
N ALA A 53 11.66 -16.02 -13.89
CA ALA A 53 11.97 -15.42 -15.19
C ALA A 53 12.83 -14.15 -15.07
N CYS A 54 12.97 -13.58 -13.88
CA CYS A 54 13.65 -12.31 -13.62
C CYS A 54 15.01 -12.45 -12.92
N GLY A 55 15.57 -13.65 -12.76
CA GLY A 55 16.86 -13.87 -12.07
C GLY A 55 18.04 -13.05 -12.63
N GLN A 56 18.11 -12.89 -13.95
CA GLN A 56 19.13 -12.03 -14.59
C GLN A 56 18.92 -10.53 -14.30
N LEU A 57 17.67 -10.10 -14.08
CA LEU A 57 17.33 -8.71 -13.76
C LEU A 57 17.72 -8.38 -12.33
N VAL A 58 17.46 -9.32 -11.41
CA VAL A 58 17.89 -9.26 -10.02
C VAL A 58 19.41 -9.12 -9.93
N THR A 59 20.15 -9.89 -10.73
CA THR A 59 21.62 -9.84 -10.77
C THR A 59 22.17 -8.50 -11.30
N ALA A 60 21.44 -7.85 -12.20
CA ALA A 60 21.83 -6.56 -12.78
C ALA A 60 21.40 -5.35 -11.91
N ALA A 61 20.57 -5.56 -10.88
CA ALA A 61 20.11 -4.52 -9.99
C ALA A 61 21.21 -4.08 -9.01
N THR A 62 21.21 -2.79 -8.68
CA THR A 62 22.13 -2.26 -7.66
C THR A 62 21.71 -2.74 -6.25
N PRO A 63 22.64 -2.80 -5.28
CA PRO A 63 22.29 -3.19 -3.91
C PRO A 63 21.18 -2.33 -3.28
N ALA A 64 21.17 -1.03 -3.56
CA ALA A 64 20.13 -0.11 -3.09
C ALA A 64 18.75 -0.42 -3.71
N GLN A 65 18.72 -0.74 -5.02
CA GLN A 65 17.49 -1.19 -5.68
C GLN A 65 17.02 -2.52 -5.13
N LEU A 66 17.92 -3.47 -4.88
CA LEU A 66 17.56 -4.78 -4.31
C LEU A 66 16.98 -4.65 -2.90
N THR A 67 17.58 -3.84 -2.03
CA THR A 67 16.99 -3.55 -0.71
C THR A 67 15.58 -2.96 -0.84
N SER A 68 15.40 -1.99 -1.73
CA SER A 68 14.09 -1.37 -1.97
C SER A 68 13.08 -2.35 -2.56
N LEU A 69 13.54 -3.27 -3.41
CA LEU A 69 12.71 -4.28 -4.05
C LEU A 69 12.30 -5.37 -3.05
N LEU A 70 13.20 -5.82 -2.18
CA LEU A 70 12.89 -6.74 -1.09
C LEU A 70 11.95 -6.10 -0.06
N ASP A 71 12.10 -4.79 0.20
CA ASP A 71 11.15 -4.04 1.02
C ASP A 71 9.73 -4.07 0.41
N LEU A 72 9.58 -4.10 -0.92
CA LEU A 72 8.28 -4.19 -1.59
C LEU A 72 7.74 -5.62 -1.71
N ASP A 73 8.61 -6.62 -1.93
CA ASP A 73 8.18 -7.98 -2.30
C ASP A 73 8.08 -8.95 -1.11
N LEU A 74 8.93 -8.80 -0.09
CA LEU A 74 8.95 -9.70 1.07
C LEU A 74 7.89 -9.37 2.12
N TRP A 75 7.11 -8.30 1.94
CA TRP A 75 6.18 -7.79 2.94
C TRP A 75 4.77 -7.82 2.36
N ARG A 76 3.90 -8.65 2.95
CA ARG A 76 2.51 -8.79 2.51
C ARG A 76 1.53 -8.27 3.56
N HIS A 77 0.51 -7.56 3.12
CA HIS A 77 -0.61 -7.20 3.99
C HIS A 77 -1.43 -8.44 4.34
N ALA A 78 -1.45 -8.84 5.62
CA ALA A 78 -2.35 -9.90 6.08
C ALA A 78 -3.83 -9.48 5.93
N GLN A 79 -4.11 -8.19 6.08
CA GLN A 79 -5.39 -7.56 5.76
C GLN A 79 -5.13 -6.13 5.26
N PRO A 80 -5.96 -5.59 4.37
CA PRO A 80 -5.90 -4.18 3.97
C PRO A 80 -5.83 -3.23 5.18
N GLY A 81 -4.90 -2.28 5.17
CA GLY A 81 -4.70 -1.31 6.26
C GLY A 81 -4.02 -1.86 7.53
N ARG A 82 -3.71 -3.17 7.63
CA ARG A 82 -2.87 -3.73 8.71
C ARG A 82 -1.40 -3.63 8.36
N ASP A 83 -0.58 -3.77 9.40
CA ASP A 83 0.87 -3.90 9.28
C ASP A 83 1.20 -5.07 8.37
N GLU A 84 2.13 -4.83 7.45
CA GLU A 84 2.65 -5.85 6.56
C GLU A 84 3.43 -6.87 7.39
N GLN A 85 3.29 -8.14 7.03
CA GLN A 85 4.01 -9.24 7.65
C GLN A 85 5.09 -9.73 6.69
N PHE A 86 6.22 -10.12 7.27
CA PHE A 86 7.32 -10.70 6.52
C PHE A 86 6.90 -12.08 5.98
N ASP A 87 6.96 -12.22 4.67
CA ASP A 87 6.63 -13.45 3.96
C ASP A 87 7.89 -14.33 3.87
N VAL A 88 7.92 -15.32 4.75
CA VAL A 88 9.01 -16.29 4.84
C VAL A 88 9.08 -17.15 3.58
N ASP A 89 7.94 -17.57 3.03
CA ASP A 89 7.89 -18.45 1.86
C ASP A 89 8.47 -17.71 0.65
N ARG A 90 8.07 -16.44 0.48
CA ARG A 90 8.60 -15.58 -0.56
C ARG A 90 10.09 -15.34 -0.43
N PHE A 91 10.62 -15.20 0.79
CA PHE A 91 12.08 -15.13 1.01
C PHE A 91 12.81 -16.39 0.54
N GLY A 92 12.22 -17.58 0.73
CA GLY A 92 12.77 -18.84 0.25
C GLY A 92 12.87 -18.88 -1.28
N GLU A 93 11.79 -18.48 -1.98
CA GLU A 93 11.76 -18.36 -3.45
C GLU A 93 12.87 -17.42 -3.96
N TRP A 94 13.12 -16.30 -3.27
CA TRP A 94 14.22 -15.40 -3.60
C TRP A 94 15.60 -16.06 -3.50
N VAL A 95 15.83 -16.86 -2.47
CA VAL A 95 17.11 -17.57 -2.31
C VAL A 95 17.28 -18.63 -3.40
N GLU A 96 16.23 -19.38 -3.72
CA GLU A 96 16.22 -20.38 -4.79
C GLU A 96 16.57 -19.76 -6.15
N VAL A 97 15.88 -18.68 -6.53
CA VAL A 97 16.12 -18.01 -7.82
C VAL A 97 17.53 -17.41 -7.90
N LEU A 98 18.05 -16.88 -6.79
CA LEU A 98 19.41 -16.37 -6.74
C LEU A 98 20.44 -17.49 -6.97
N VAL A 99 20.27 -18.65 -6.30
CA VAL A 99 21.14 -19.82 -6.45
C VAL A 99 21.04 -20.42 -7.85
N ASP A 100 19.82 -20.54 -8.40
CA ASP A 100 19.58 -21.02 -9.77
C ASP A 100 20.23 -20.12 -10.84
N THR A 101 20.35 -18.82 -10.57
CA THR A 101 21.07 -17.89 -11.44
C THR A 101 22.60 -18.08 -11.36
N GLY A 102 23.09 -18.54 -10.21
CA GLY A 102 24.45 -19.00 -9.98
C GLY A 102 24.96 -18.75 -8.57
N ASP A 103 25.58 -19.76 -7.96
CA ASP A 103 26.00 -19.77 -6.55
C ASP A 103 26.86 -18.56 -6.14
N SER A 104 27.91 -18.25 -6.92
CA SER A 104 28.80 -17.10 -6.66
C SER A 104 28.11 -15.75 -6.87
N VAL A 105 27.06 -15.71 -7.70
CA VAL A 105 26.23 -14.51 -7.87
C VAL A 105 25.33 -14.36 -6.65
N ALA A 106 24.66 -15.44 -6.23
CA ALA A 106 23.82 -15.47 -5.03
C ALA A 106 24.59 -14.98 -3.79
N ALA A 107 25.79 -15.52 -3.54
CA ALA A 107 26.62 -15.12 -2.41
C ALA A 107 26.98 -13.63 -2.44
N ARG A 108 27.42 -13.10 -3.59
CA ARG A 108 27.71 -11.67 -3.78
C ARG A 108 26.49 -10.78 -3.59
N THR A 109 25.35 -11.19 -4.13
CA THR A 109 24.10 -10.46 -3.99
C THR A 109 23.65 -10.41 -2.54
N VAL A 110 23.60 -11.55 -1.85
CA VAL A 110 23.16 -11.65 -0.45
C VAL A 110 24.07 -10.86 0.48
N ALA A 111 25.38 -10.88 0.26
CA ALA A 111 26.30 -10.11 1.10
C ALA A 111 26.21 -8.59 0.89
N ALA A 112 25.66 -8.15 -0.23
CA ALA A 112 25.38 -6.74 -0.48
C ALA A 112 24.05 -6.26 0.14
N LEU A 113 23.22 -7.19 0.63
CA LEU A 113 21.96 -6.88 1.33
C LEU A 113 22.20 -6.48 2.79
N ASP A 114 21.16 -5.93 3.41
CA ASP A 114 21.14 -5.71 4.85
C ASP A 114 21.30 -7.05 5.60
N THR A 115 22.40 -7.16 6.36
CA THR A 115 22.73 -8.36 7.12
C THR A 115 21.63 -8.72 8.12
N GLN A 116 20.93 -7.75 8.71
CA GLN A 116 19.85 -8.05 9.66
C GLN A 116 18.65 -8.68 8.96
N LEU A 117 18.30 -8.24 7.74
CA LEU A 117 17.25 -8.86 6.93
C LEU A 117 17.58 -10.32 6.60
N VAL A 118 18.83 -10.59 6.22
CA VAL A 118 19.32 -11.95 5.93
C VAL A 118 19.24 -12.84 7.18
N ILE A 119 19.66 -12.34 8.34
CA ILE A 119 19.57 -13.07 9.62
C ILE A 119 18.10 -13.38 9.97
N VAL A 120 17.19 -12.41 9.83
CA VAL A 120 15.75 -12.62 10.09
C VAL A 120 15.20 -13.69 9.16
N GLY A 121 15.45 -13.58 7.85
CA GLY A 121 14.98 -14.53 6.85
C GLY A 121 15.50 -15.95 7.12
N LEU A 122 16.81 -16.11 7.28
CA LEU A 122 17.42 -17.41 7.52
C LEU A 122 16.98 -18.02 8.86
N SER A 123 16.91 -17.26 9.95
CA SER A 123 16.49 -17.79 11.27
C SER A 123 15.08 -18.40 11.30
N ARG A 124 14.24 -18.10 10.29
CA ARG A 124 12.93 -18.73 10.10
C ARG A 124 13.03 -20.10 9.43
N TYR A 125 14.05 -20.32 8.61
CA TYR A 125 14.35 -21.59 7.93
C TYR A 125 15.28 -22.51 8.72
N LEU A 126 16.19 -21.98 9.54
CA LEU A 126 17.20 -22.76 10.26
C LEU A 126 17.34 -22.42 11.74
N ARG A 127 17.85 -23.38 12.51
CA ARG A 127 18.44 -23.21 13.83
C ARG A 127 19.93 -23.45 13.75
N VAL A 128 20.70 -22.60 14.41
CA VAL A 128 22.16 -22.67 14.43
C VAL A 128 22.63 -22.92 15.86
N PHE A 129 23.44 -23.94 16.04
CA PHE A 129 24.01 -24.34 17.33
C PHE A 129 25.54 -24.41 17.24
N ASP A 130 26.19 -24.38 18.41
CA ASP A 130 27.60 -24.76 18.46
C ASP A 130 27.73 -26.28 18.40
N PRO A 131 28.77 -26.82 17.75
CA PRO A 131 29.03 -28.25 17.69
C PRO A 131 29.19 -28.89 19.09
N GLY A 132 29.57 -28.08 20.09
CA GLY A 132 29.70 -28.49 21.50
C GLY A 132 28.40 -28.49 22.32
N THR A 133 27.29 -27.91 21.82
CA THR A 133 26.04 -27.80 22.60
C THR A 133 25.42 -29.15 22.96
N PHE A 134 25.69 -30.18 22.14
CA PHE A 134 25.20 -31.55 22.33
C PHE A 134 26.31 -32.53 22.73
N GLU A 135 27.45 -32.04 23.25
CA GLU A 135 28.43 -32.94 23.85
C GLU A 135 27.84 -33.60 25.11
N PRO A 136 27.95 -34.93 25.25
CA PRO A 136 27.51 -35.60 26.46
C PRO A 136 28.30 -35.01 27.62
N THR A 137 27.61 -34.32 28.52
CA THR A 137 28.17 -34.01 29.84
C THR A 137 28.48 -35.36 30.48
N GLU A 138 29.75 -35.60 30.81
CA GLU A 138 30.18 -36.79 31.54
C GLU A 138 29.44 -36.84 32.89
N SER A 139 28.27 -37.48 32.91
CA SER A 139 27.58 -37.86 34.13
C SER A 139 27.48 -39.37 34.16
N SER A 140 27.94 -39.92 35.28
CA SER A 140 28.20 -41.32 35.59
C SER A 140 27.11 -42.33 35.19
N ASP A 141 27.59 -43.48 34.74
CA ASP A 141 27.03 -44.84 34.89
C ASP A 141 25.74 -45.25 34.16
N ASP A 142 25.17 -44.42 33.29
CA ASP A 142 24.18 -44.91 32.30
C ASP A 142 24.85 -45.04 30.92
N GLU A 143 24.51 -46.11 30.18
CA GLU A 143 25.04 -46.40 28.85
C GLU A 143 25.14 -45.13 28.00
N ALA A 144 26.30 -44.93 27.36
CA ALA A 144 26.57 -43.76 26.54
C ALA A 144 25.54 -43.67 25.42
N MET A 145 24.48 -42.89 25.65
CA MET A 145 23.48 -42.57 24.66
C MET A 145 24.23 -41.88 23.51
N GLU A 146 24.23 -42.49 22.31
CA GLU A 146 24.91 -41.91 21.16
C GLU A 146 24.39 -40.48 20.93
N ARG A 147 25.27 -39.59 20.47
CA ARG A 147 24.95 -38.17 20.19
C ARG A 147 23.66 -38.04 19.35
N HIS A 148 23.44 -39.01 18.45
CA HIS A 148 22.24 -39.15 17.60
C HIS A 148 20.94 -39.44 18.38
N ASP A 149 20.99 -40.25 19.44
CA ASP A 149 19.80 -40.70 20.18
C ASP A 149 19.27 -39.64 21.17
N ARG A 150 20.15 -38.82 21.74
CA ARG A 150 19.76 -37.61 22.49
C ARG A 150 19.24 -36.50 21.56
N MET A 151 19.71 -36.48 20.32
CA MET A 151 19.31 -35.52 19.28
C MET A 151 17.92 -35.83 18.69
N ASN A 152 17.53 -37.11 18.70
CA ASN A 152 16.24 -37.62 18.21
C ASN A 152 15.15 -37.74 19.30
N SER A 153 15.45 -37.55 20.60
CA SER A 153 14.46 -37.79 21.66
C SER A 153 13.44 -36.66 21.84
N GLU A 154 13.71 -35.45 21.31
CA GLU A 154 12.78 -34.31 21.36
C GLU A 154 12.11 -33.98 20.01
N THR A 155 12.48 -34.64 18.90
CA THR A 155 11.83 -34.44 17.60
C THR A 155 11.96 -35.66 16.69
N SER A 156 10.84 -36.01 16.04
CA SER A 156 10.69 -37.13 15.09
C SER A 156 11.81 -37.19 14.06
N GLY A 157 12.31 -38.39 13.76
CA GLY A 157 13.57 -38.66 13.04
C GLY A 157 13.61 -38.37 11.54
N ASP A 158 13.27 -37.15 11.12
CA ASP A 158 13.35 -36.69 9.73
C ASP A 158 13.76 -35.20 9.63
N VAL A 159 14.65 -34.75 10.53
CA VAL A 159 15.10 -33.36 10.54
C VAL A 159 16.41 -33.26 9.76
N LEU A 160 16.42 -32.46 8.69
CA LEU A 160 17.61 -32.19 7.88
C LEU A 160 18.63 -31.37 8.69
N GLU A 161 19.88 -31.85 8.71
CA GLU A 161 20.98 -31.24 9.45
C GLU A 161 22.27 -31.25 8.62
N CYS A 162 23.13 -30.25 8.85
CA CYS A 162 24.45 -30.17 8.24
C CYS A 162 25.43 -29.41 9.13
N GLU A 163 26.72 -29.78 9.06
CA GLU A 163 27.81 -29.08 9.74
C GLU A 163 28.55 -28.22 8.72
N MET A 164 28.69 -26.92 8.99
CA MET A 164 29.35 -25.95 8.10
C MET A 164 30.07 -24.87 8.90
N GLY A 165 31.31 -24.54 8.52
CA GLY A 165 32.10 -23.47 9.12
C GLY A 165 32.20 -23.49 10.66
N GLY A 166 32.13 -24.68 11.27
CA GLY A 166 32.15 -24.86 12.72
C GLY A 166 30.80 -24.64 13.43
N TYR A 167 29.69 -24.66 12.70
CA TYR A 167 28.33 -24.57 13.23
C TYR A 167 27.51 -25.82 12.87
N LEU A 168 26.59 -26.20 13.75
CA LEU A 168 25.56 -27.19 13.45
C LEU A 168 24.29 -26.47 13.02
N VAL A 169 23.86 -26.70 11.77
CA VAL A 169 22.66 -26.09 11.18
C VAL A 169 21.57 -27.13 11.05
N ARG A 170 20.39 -26.83 11.60
CA ARG A 170 19.20 -27.69 11.59
C ARG A 170 18.05 -26.99 10.89
N ALA A 171 17.36 -27.68 9.99
CA ALA A 171 16.16 -27.16 9.33
C ALA A 171 15.02 -26.94 10.34
N ARG A 172 14.42 -25.75 10.32
CA ARG A 172 13.06 -25.50 10.84
C ARG A 172 12.00 -25.78 9.77
N ARG A 173 12.37 -25.50 8.52
CA ARG A 173 11.57 -25.70 7.31
C ARG A 173 12.45 -26.32 6.24
N THR A 174 11.88 -27.20 5.43
CA THR A 174 12.61 -27.96 4.41
C THR A 174 12.46 -27.37 3.01
N ASP A 175 11.49 -26.46 2.81
CA ASP A 175 11.03 -26.00 1.50
C ASP A 175 12.14 -25.44 0.61
N ALA A 176 13.07 -24.65 1.19
CA ALA A 176 14.21 -24.03 0.49
C ALA A 176 15.58 -24.53 1.00
N TRP A 177 15.62 -25.72 1.61
CA TRP A 177 16.81 -26.21 2.33
C TRP A 177 18.05 -26.32 1.43
N ASP A 178 17.92 -26.95 0.26
CA ASP A 178 19.05 -27.20 -0.64
C ASP A 178 19.67 -25.91 -1.20
N ALA A 179 18.82 -24.92 -1.52
CA ALA A 179 19.27 -23.60 -1.96
C ALA A 179 19.97 -22.84 -0.82
N ILE A 180 19.42 -22.87 0.39
CA ILE A 180 20.02 -22.23 1.56
C ILE A 180 21.38 -22.86 1.90
N VAL A 181 21.50 -24.19 1.87
CA VAL A 181 22.77 -24.88 2.12
C VAL A 181 23.80 -24.50 1.05
N THR A 182 23.41 -24.54 -0.22
CA THR A 182 24.28 -24.13 -1.34
C THR A 182 24.77 -22.68 -1.18
N LEU A 183 23.86 -21.76 -0.82
CA LEU A 183 24.20 -20.36 -0.54
C LEU A 183 25.20 -20.24 0.62
N LEU A 184 24.97 -20.95 1.73
CA LEU A 184 25.83 -20.89 2.91
C LEU A 184 27.24 -21.45 2.64
N VAL A 185 27.34 -22.56 1.91
CA VAL A 185 28.65 -23.12 1.48
C VAL A 185 29.40 -22.11 0.62
N THR A 186 28.74 -21.51 -0.37
CA THR A 186 29.38 -20.53 -1.24
C THR A 186 29.76 -19.26 -0.48
N LEU A 187 28.92 -18.78 0.45
CA LEU A 187 29.23 -17.66 1.33
C LEU A 187 30.45 -17.96 2.23
N GLU A 188 30.58 -19.17 2.77
CA GLU A 188 31.75 -19.56 3.57
C GLU A 188 33.05 -19.45 2.75
N THR A 189 33.00 -19.87 1.48
CA THR A 189 34.16 -19.89 0.58
C THR A 189 34.53 -18.52 0.01
N GLU A 190 33.54 -17.72 -0.40
CA GLU A 190 33.77 -16.47 -1.11
C GLU A 190 33.72 -15.24 -0.19
N GLN A 191 32.95 -15.28 0.89
CA GLN A 191 32.67 -14.15 1.78
C GLN A 191 32.61 -14.58 3.25
N ASN A 192 33.72 -15.16 3.73
CA ASN A 192 33.83 -15.79 5.04
C ASN A 192 33.42 -14.87 6.22
N ASP A 193 33.81 -13.60 6.21
CA ASP A 193 33.43 -12.64 7.26
C ASP A 193 31.92 -12.43 7.34
N HIS A 194 31.25 -12.32 6.19
CA HIS A 194 29.79 -12.15 6.13
C HIS A 194 29.07 -13.43 6.56
N PHE A 195 29.56 -14.60 6.13
CA PHE A 195 29.05 -15.89 6.59
C PHE A 195 29.07 -15.98 8.12
N HIS A 196 30.20 -15.69 8.76
CA HIS A 196 30.30 -15.75 10.22
C HIS A 196 29.39 -14.73 10.91
N ALA A 197 29.25 -13.51 10.38
CA ALA A 197 28.32 -12.51 10.93
C ALA A 197 26.86 -13.01 10.91
N VAL A 198 26.42 -13.60 9.80
CA VAL A 198 25.08 -14.17 9.63
C VAL A 198 24.86 -15.37 10.56
N MET A 199 25.84 -16.28 10.63
CA MET A 199 25.76 -17.47 11.50
C MET A 199 25.73 -17.10 12.98
N HIS A 200 26.52 -16.12 13.41
CA HIS A 200 26.46 -15.58 14.78
C HIS A 200 25.10 -14.96 15.10
N GLY A 201 24.51 -14.22 14.15
CA GLY A 201 23.16 -13.68 14.27
C GLY A 201 22.11 -14.78 14.43
N CYS A 202 22.11 -15.77 13.54
CA CYS A 202 21.16 -16.89 13.56
C CYS A 202 21.30 -17.74 14.84
N ARG A 203 22.53 -17.94 15.33
CA ARG A 203 22.81 -18.63 16.60
C ARG A 203 22.22 -17.88 17.79
N ARG A 204 22.40 -16.55 17.85
CA ARG A 204 21.85 -15.72 18.94
C ARG A 204 20.32 -15.85 19.00
N LEU A 205 19.64 -15.86 17.85
CA LEU A 205 18.19 -16.05 17.75
C LEU A 205 17.74 -17.50 17.99
N SER A 206 18.60 -18.48 17.75
CA SER A 206 18.29 -19.90 18.01
C SER A 206 18.38 -20.25 19.49
N ASN A 207 19.25 -19.56 20.23
CA ASN A 207 19.50 -19.78 21.66
C ASN A 207 18.58 -18.98 22.59
N SER A 208 17.74 -18.07 22.08
CA SER A 208 16.78 -17.34 22.90
C SER A 208 15.68 -18.28 23.38
N ARG A 209 15.76 -18.72 24.64
CA ARG A 209 14.66 -19.38 25.35
C ARG A 209 13.79 -18.31 26.03
N PRO A 210 12.48 -18.54 26.20
CA PRO A 210 11.64 -17.64 26.99
C PRO A 210 12.22 -17.52 28.39
N GLU A 211 12.48 -16.30 28.86
CA GLU A 211 12.78 -16.09 30.27
C GLU A 211 11.52 -16.40 31.08
N ILE A 212 11.63 -17.37 32.01
CA ILE A 212 10.53 -17.75 32.90
C ILE A 212 10.50 -16.74 34.07
N ASP A 213 10.45 -15.45 33.78
CA ASP A 213 10.52 -14.38 34.77
C ASP A 213 9.22 -13.56 34.91
N GLY A 214 8.15 -13.98 34.24
CA GLY A 214 6.83 -13.35 34.33
C GLY A 214 6.67 -12.12 33.42
N LEU A 215 7.61 -11.87 32.51
CA LEU A 215 7.49 -10.92 31.41
C LEU A 215 6.97 -11.59 30.12
N ASP A 216 5.94 -12.44 30.23
CA ASP A 216 5.32 -13.16 29.10
C ASP A 216 4.73 -12.20 28.03
N ASP A 217 4.64 -10.89 28.32
CA ASP A 217 4.15 -9.84 27.42
C ASP A 217 5.23 -9.26 26.49
N LEU A 218 6.53 -9.58 26.66
CA LEU A 218 7.61 -9.07 25.81
C LEU A 218 7.81 -9.93 24.55
N LEU A 219 8.19 -9.28 23.44
CA LEU A 219 8.58 -9.99 22.22
C LEU A 219 9.84 -10.83 22.47
N MET A 220 9.76 -12.09 22.08
CA MET A 220 10.90 -13.00 22.04
C MET A 220 11.97 -12.48 21.06
N ALA A 221 13.24 -12.88 21.25
CA ALA A 221 14.35 -12.28 20.50
C ALA A 221 14.21 -12.36 18.95
N PRO A 222 13.70 -13.45 18.34
CA PRO A 222 13.42 -13.50 16.90
C PRO A 222 12.35 -12.50 16.45
N GLU A 223 11.33 -12.29 17.27
CA GLU A 223 10.22 -11.37 17.04
C GLU A 223 10.68 -9.92 17.20
N GLN A 224 11.51 -9.63 18.21
CA GLN A 224 12.14 -8.32 18.37
C GLN A 224 13.03 -7.99 17.18
N HIS A 225 13.83 -8.96 16.72
CA HIS A 225 14.73 -8.73 15.59
C HIS A 225 13.97 -8.44 14.29
N LEU A 226 12.87 -9.16 14.04
CA LEU A 226 11.96 -8.88 12.93
C LEU A 226 11.33 -7.49 13.07
N HIS A 227 10.94 -7.09 14.29
CA HIS A 227 10.38 -5.76 14.54
C HIS A 227 11.38 -4.64 14.23
N ASP A 228 12.65 -4.79 14.62
CA ASP A 228 13.70 -3.81 14.32
C ASP A 228 13.94 -3.67 12.81
N VAL A 229 13.94 -4.78 12.06
CA VAL A 229 14.03 -4.77 10.58
C VAL A 229 12.81 -4.10 9.95
N ALA A 230 11.61 -4.34 10.49
CA ALA A 230 10.39 -3.67 10.04
C ALA A 230 10.46 -2.16 10.24
N ILE A 231 10.98 -1.70 11.38
CA ILE A 231 11.17 -0.27 11.69
C ILE A 231 12.15 0.38 10.71
N GLU A 232 13.31 -0.24 10.47
CA GLU A 232 14.30 0.36 9.58
C GLU A 232 13.80 0.39 8.13
N ARG A 233 13.05 -0.63 7.70
CA ARG A 233 12.31 -0.61 6.44
C ARG A 233 11.32 0.55 6.38
N GLU A 234 10.51 0.71 7.40
CA GLU A 234 9.51 1.80 7.45
C GLU A 234 10.19 3.16 7.42
N ARG A 235 11.33 3.30 8.10
CA ARG A 235 12.15 4.51 8.05
C ARG A 235 12.62 4.80 6.63
N ARG A 236 13.12 3.80 5.90
CA ARG A 236 13.51 3.94 4.48
C ARG A 236 12.33 4.38 3.61
N ARG A 237 11.14 3.77 3.79
CA ARG A 237 9.93 4.17 3.04
C ARG A 237 9.48 5.60 3.40
N SER A 238 9.58 5.98 4.67
CA SER A 238 9.28 7.33 5.12
C SER A 238 10.16 8.39 4.44
N ARG A 239 11.45 8.09 4.19
CA ARG A 239 12.35 8.96 3.40
C ARG A 239 11.85 9.22 1.98
N HIS A 240 11.15 8.24 1.41
CA HIS A 240 10.55 8.37 0.07
C HIS A 240 9.15 9.00 0.10
N GLY A 241 8.73 9.57 1.23
CA GLY A 241 7.43 10.22 1.40
C GLY A 241 6.28 9.23 1.63
N TYR A 242 6.53 7.99 2.02
CA TYR A 242 5.45 7.08 2.43
C TYR A 242 5.11 7.28 3.91
N ALA A 243 3.83 7.12 4.27
CA ALA A 243 3.40 7.12 5.66
C ALA A 243 3.41 5.69 6.19
N SER A 244 3.86 5.50 7.45
CA SER A 244 3.81 4.18 8.07
C SER A 244 2.37 3.70 8.27
N PRO A 245 2.08 2.40 8.13
CA PRO A 245 0.72 1.89 8.37
C PRO A 245 0.21 2.23 9.78
N ALA A 246 1.10 2.25 10.78
CA ALA A 246 0.76 2.61 12.16
C ALA A 246 0.38 4.09 12.28
N ASP A 247 1.20 5.00 11.74
CA ASP A 247 0.93 6.44 11.76
C ASP A 247 -0.30 6.79 10.92
N ALA A 248 -0.46 6.16 9.76
CA ALA A 248 -1.61 6.35 8.90
C ALA A 248 -2.92 5.95 9.59
N ARG A 249 -2.96 4.78 10.25
CA ARG A 249 -4.12 4.36 11.06
C ARG A 249 -4.38 5.31 12.22
N ALA A 250 -3.33 5.73 12.93
CA ALA A 250 -3.47 6.66 14.05
C ALA A 250 -4.03 8.00 13.57
N PHE A 251 -3.54 8.52 12.44
CA PHE A 251 -4.05 9.73 11.79
C PHE A 251 -5.54 9.58 11.43
N LEU A 252 -5.92 8.50 10.73
CA LEU A 252 -7.30 8.26 10.32
C LEU A 252 -8.23 8.05 11.52
N GLN A 253 -7.76 7.41 12.59
CA GLN A 253 -8.51 7.25 13.82
C GLN A 253 -8.73 8.58 14.54
N MET A 254 -7.71 9.45 14.58
CA MET A 254 -7.84 10.80 15.10
C MET A 254 -8.80 11.63 14.26
N ALA A 255 -8.74 11.51 12.93
CA ALA A 255 -9.61 12.21 11.99
C ALA A 255 -11.10 11.82 12.11
N ARG A 256 -11.42 10.61 12.61
CA ARG A 256 -12.81 10.17 12.87
C ARG A 256 -13.46 10.94 14.02
N GLN A 257 -12.66 11.52 14.91
CA GLN A 257 -13.14 12.24 16.08
C GLN A 257 -13.24 13.75 15.75
N PRO A 258 -14.40 14.39 15.97
CA PRO A 258 -14.52 15.82 15.75
C PRO A 258 -13.62 16.54 16.76
N ARG A 259 -12.62 17.30 16.25
CA ARG A 259 -11.74 18.10 17.10
C ARG A 259 -12.59 19.05 17.93
N ALA A 260 -12.55 18.89 19.26
CA ALA A 260 -13.17 19.85 20.15
C ALA A 260 -12.60 21.24 19.85
N ALA A 261 -13.47 22.25 19.75
CA ALA A 261 -13.05 23.62 19.57
C ALA A 261 -12.08 24.00 20.69
N SER A 262 -10.79 24.06 20.38
CA SER A 262 -9.79 24.58 21.31
C SER A 262 -10.14 26.05 21.59
N ALA A 263 -9.74 26.55 22.76
CA ALA A 263 -9.97 27.94 23.15
C ALA A 263 -9.63 28.91 21.98
N PRO A 264 -10.40 30.00 21.79
CA PRO A 264 -10.34 30.85 20.58
C PRO A 264 -8.98 31.50 20.30
N THR A 265 -8.02 31.39 21.24
CA THR A 265 -6.68 31.96 21.18
C THR A 265 -5.57 30.93 20.94
N ALA A 266 -5.87 29.62 20.93
CA ALA A 266 -4.89 28.60 20.62
C ALA A 266 -4.72 28.50 19.09
N PRO A 267 -3.49 28.45 18.55
CA PRO A 267 -3.29 28.13 17.15
C PRO A 267 -3.97 26.79 16.85
N ILE A 268 -4.59 26.67 15.67
CA ILE A 268 -5.22 25.42 15.23
C ILE A 268 -4.13 24.36 15.28
N ALA A 269 -4.20 23.49 16.28
CA ALA A 269 -3.20 22.46 16.48
C ALA A 269 -3.30 21.50 15.29
N ILE A 270 -2.37 21.67 14.33
CA ILE A 270 -2.19 20.79 13.18
C ILE A 270 -2.06 19.36 13.71
N ASN A 271 -2.54 18.37 12.95
CA ASN A 271 -2.37 16.97 13.30
C ASN A 271 -0.89 16.68 13.61
N PRO A 272 -0.55 16.16 14.81
CA PRO A 272 0.85 15.94 15.20
C PRO A 272 1.55 14.94 14.28
N ILE A 273 0.81 13.95 13.74
CA ILE A 273 1.33 12.96 12.81
C ILE A 273 1.66 13.62 11.47
N ALA A 274 0.74 14.42 10.91
CA ALA A 274 1.01 15.17 9.68
C ALA A 274 2.17 16.15 9.87
N THR A 275 2.27 16.79 11.04
CA THR A 275 3.38 17.70 11.38
C THR A 275 4.72 16.97 11.43
N ALA A 276 4.76 15.78 12.03
CA ALA A 276 5.97 14.96 12.08
C ALA A 276 6.37 14.48 10.68
N TYR A 277 5.40 14.07 9.87
CA TYR A 277 5.63 13.68 8.47
C TYR A 277 6.25 14.80 7.65
N PHE A 278 5.66 16.01 7.65
CA PHE A 278 6.19 17.13 6.86
C PHE A 278 7.57 17.57 7.35
N ARG A 279 7.83 17.54 8.66
CA ARG A 279 9.16 17.82 9.21
C ARG A 279 10.20 16.83 8.70
N ALA A 280 9.90 15.54 8.72
CA ALA A 280 10.82 14.51 8.25
C ALA A 280 11.16 14.69 6.75
N THR A 281 10.17 15.05 5.92
CA THR A 281 10.41 15.32 4.50
C THR A 281 11.20 16.61 4.25
N GLU A 282 11.02 17.65 5.07
CA GLU A 282 11.74 18.93 4.94
C GLU A 282 13.21 18.82 5.39
N GLU A 283 13.49 18.03 6.42
CA GLU A 283 14.87 17.78 6.90
C GLU A 283 15.74 17.13 5.80
N GLU A 284 15.16 16.27 4.96
CA GLU A 284 15.86 15.61 3.85
C GLU A 284 16.05 16.49 2.61
N GLU A 285 15.04 17.31 2.25
CA GLU A 285 15.20 18.33 1.19
C GLU A 285 16.36 19.30 1.53
N GLY A 286 16.56 19.62 2.81
CA GLY A 286 17.68 20.44 3.28
C GLY A 286 19.05 19.74 3.30
N GLU A 287 19.09 18.43 3.55
CA GLU A 287 20.34 17.65 3.56
C GLU A 287 20.87 17.40 2.13
N ALA A 288 19.97 17.24 1.15
CA ALA A 288 20.33 17.17 -0.26
C ALA A 288 20.93 18.50 -0.79
N ASP A 289 20.40 19.65 -0.36
CA ASP A 289 20.83 20.99 -0.81
C ASP A 289 22.19 21.42 -0.20
N THR A 290 22.52 20.93 0.99
CA THR A 290 23.84 21.19 1.61
C THR A 290 24.96 20.36 0.97
N THR A 291 24.63 19.21 0.39
CA THR A 291 25.60 18.33 -0.27
C THR A 291 25.91 18.82 -1.70
N SER A 292 24.93 19.40 -2.39
CA SER A 292 25.06 19.96 -3.75
C SER A 292 25.78 21.32 -3.81
N THR A 293 25.86 22.06 -2.70
CA THR A 293 26.51 23.39 -2.67
C THR A 293 28.04 23.32 -2.53
N SER A 294 28.63 22.13 -2.30
CA SER A 294 30.07 22.00 -2.03
C SER A 294 30.94 21.52 -3.21
N VAL A 295 30.36 21.18 -4.37
CA VAL A 295 31.11 20.60 -5.51
C VAL A 295 31.22 21.52 -6.74
N ASP A 296 30.42 22.58 -6.88
CA ASP A 296 30.36 23.33 -8.16
C ASP A 296 31.09 24.70 -8.18
N ALA A 297 32.04 24.92 -7.27
CA ALA A 297 32.82 26.16 -7.22
C ALA A 297 34.14 26.14 -8.01
N SER A 298 34.47 25.07 -8.75
CA SER A 298 35.76 25.01 -9.45
C SER A 298 35.75 24.16 -10.72
N GLU A 299 34.98 24.57 -11.74
CA GLU A 299 35.38 24.45 -13.16
C GLU A 299 34.41 25.20 -14.09
N ARG A 300 34.51 26.54 -14.12
CA ARG A 300 34.02 27.34 -15.24
C ARG A 300 35.19 27.71 -16.14
N VAL A 301 35.47 26.89 -17.14
CA VAL A 301 36.22 27.29 -18.33
C VAL A 301 35.40 26.94 -19.58
N ALA A 302 35.28 27.93 -20.45
CA ALA A 302 34.37 28.03 -21.57
C ALA A 302 34.70 27.12 -22.76
N HIS A 303 33.66 26.62 -23.44
CA HIS A 303 33.58 26.45 -24.91
C HIS A 303 32.09 26.41 -25.31
N HIS A 304 31.51 27.54 -25.74
CA HIS A 304 31.28 27.94 -27.14
C HIS A 304 30.24 27.12 -27.95
N ALA A 305 29.07 27.76 -28.09
CA ALA A 305 28.29 27.94 -29.32
C ALA A 305 27.86 26.71 -30.15
N ALA A 306 26.60 26.31 -29.98
CA ALA A 306 25.83 25.57 -30.99
C ALA A 306 25.31 26.51 -32.08
N PRO A 307 25.39 26.16 -33.38
CA PRO A 307 24.53 26.73 -34.39
C PRO A 307 23.33 25.82 -34.66
N ALA A 308 22.17 26.45 -34.75
CA ALA A 308 20.94 25.87 -35.29
C ALA A 308 21.06 25.65 -36.80
N VAL A 309 20.74 24.45 -37.30
CA VAL A 309 20.43 24.24 -38.73
C VAL A 309 19.36 23.15 -38.92
N ALA A 310 18.23 23.63 -39.46
CA ALA A 310 17.34 23.07 -40.48
C ALA A 310 16.69 21.67 -40.35
N LYS A 311 15.36 21.75 -40.34
CA LYS A 311 14.40 20.80 -40.92
C LYS A 311 14.89 20.21 -42.25
N GLY A 312 14.90 18.89 -42.32
CA GLY A 312 15.03 18.12 -43.56
C GLY A 312 14.20 16.85 -43.46
N SER A 313 12.96 16.93 -43.92
CA SER A 313 12.08 15.79 -44.17
C SER A 313 12.68 14.86 -45.23
N ALA A 314 12.84 13.59 -44.90
CA ALA A 314 12.96 12.52 -45.88
C ALA A 314 12.18 11.30 -45.42
N THR A 315 11.10 11.05 -46.15
CA THR A 315 10.28 9.86 -46.18
C THR A 315 11.13 8.61 -46.36
N GLN A 316 11.04 7.64 -45.44
CA GLN A 316 11.34 6.24 -45.75
C GLN A 316 10.20 5.34 -45.26
N VAL A 317 9.81 4.47 -46.18
CA VAL A 317 8.76 3.47 -46.13
C VAL A 317 9.42 2.14 -45.79
N GLY A 318 8.87 1.41 -44.82
CA GLY A 318 8.91 -0.05 -44.74
C GLY A 318 10.16 -0.70 -44.15
N GLY A 319 10.01 -1.27 -42.95
CA GLY A 319 10.92 -2.24 -42.35
C GLY A 319 10.48 -2.59 -40.92
N ASP A 320 9.96 -3.81 -40.75
CA ASP A 320 9.89 -4.50 -39.45
C ASP A 320 11.30 -4.59 -38.82
N ASP A 321 11.35 -4.76 -37.50
CA ASP A 321 12.52 -4.81 -36.61
C ASP A 321 13.11 -3.47 -36.17
N ASP A 322 12.64 -2.98 -35.02
CA ASP A 322 13.51 -2.29 -34.07
C ASP A 322 13.16 -2.75 -32.66
N ALA A 323 14.04 -3.55 -32.06
CA ALA A 323 14.11 -3.64 -30.60
C ALA A 323 14.48 -2.25 -30.07
N PRO A 324 13.87 -1.76 -28.97
CA PRO A 324 14.19 -0.43 -28.45
C PRO A 324 15.67 -0.34 -28.09
N THR A 325 16.47 0.36 -28.90
CA THR A 325 17.92 0.55 -28.66
C THR A 325 18.21 1.73 -27.74
N SER A 326 17.19 2.49 -27.31
CA SER A 326 17.29 3.62 -26.39
C SER A 326 16.56 3.36 -25.07
N ILE A 327 17.15 3.79 -23.95
CA ILE A 327 16.57 3.73 -22.61
C ILE A 327 15.17 4.38 -22.58
N ASP A 328 15.00 5.52 -23.25
CA ASP A 328 13.71 6.23 -23.32
C ASP A 328 12.62 5.41 -24.02
N ALA A 329 12.99 4.65 -25.04
CA ALA A 329 12.06 3.79 -25.77
C ALA A 329 11.67 2.55 -24.93
N VAL A 330 12.56 2.06 -24.06
CA VAL A 330 12.23 1.03 -23.07
C VAL A 330 11.27 1.58 -22.01
N ILE A 331 11.53 2.77 -21.46
CA ILE A 331 10.65 3.42 -20.47
C ILE A 331 9.26 3.68 -21.08
N GLN A 332 9.20 4.15 -22.33
CA GLN A 332 7.94 4.36 -23.02
C GLN A 332 7.20 3.04 -23.25
N LEU A 333 7.88 1.95 -23.63
CA LEU A 333 7.25 0.65 -23.79
C LEU A 333 6.75 0.09 -22.45
N LEU A 334 7.48 0.29 -21.35
CA LEU A 334 7.04 -0.06 -20.00
C LEU A 334 5.80 0.74 -19.58
N ALA A 335 5.75 2.02 -19.92
CA ALA A 335 4.57 2.86 -19.69
C ALA A 335 3.37 2.41 -20.53
N GLU A 336 3.58 2.08 -21.82
CA GLU A 336 2.55 1.52 -22.71
C GLU A 336 2.01 0.17 -22.23
N ALA A 337 2.86 -0.64 -21.58
CA ALA A 337 2.50 -1.91 -20.97
C ALA A 337 1.82 -1.74 -19.59
N GLY A 338 1.70 -0.52 -19.06
CA GLY A 338 1.14 -0.26 -17.73
C GLY A 338 2.02 -0.75 -16.57
N LEU A 339 3.34 -0.88 -16.80
CA LEU A 339 4.34 -1.36 -15.84
C LEU A 339 5.13 -0.22 -15.18
N MET A 340 4.71 1.03 -15.42
CA MET A 340 5.18 2.17 -14.64
C MET A 340 4.23 2.40 -13.48
N PRO A 341 4.71 2.79 -12.28
CA PRO A 341 3.83 3.16 -11.20
C PRO A 341 2.96 4.32 -11.66
N ASP A 342 1.65 4.18 -11.51
CA ASP A 342 0.69 5.25 -11.75
C ASP A 342 1.02 6.41 -10.81
N ARG A 343 1.80 7.38 -11.29
CA ARG A 343 1.99 8.62 -10.55
C ARG A 343 0.63 9.28 -10.39
N PRO A 344 0.21 9.67 -9.17
CA PRO A 344 -1.03 10.38 -8.98
C PRO A 344 -0.97 11.64 -9.85
N ARG A 345 -1.84 11.71 -10.85
CA ARG A 345 -1.89 12.86 -11.77
C ARG A 345 -2.20 14.12 -10.97
N ALA A 346 -1.56 15.23 -11.31
CA ALA A 346 -1.86 16.49 -10.66
C ALA A 346 -3.36 16.81 -10.83
N LEU A 347 -4.03 17.19 -9.74
CA LEU A 347 -5.48 17.41 -9.65
C LEU A 347 -6.04 18.37 -10.74
N LEU A 348 -5.18 19.23 -11.29
CA LEU A 348 -5.50 20.21 -12.32
C LEU A 348 -5.19 19.77 -13.77
N GLU A 349 -4.50 18.65 -13.97
CA GLU A 349 -4.19 18.12 -15.32
C GLU A 349 -5.30 17.23 -15.89
N ALA A 350 -6.30 16.86 -15.07
CA ALA A 350 -7.47 16.11 -15.54
C ALA A 350 -8.38 17.02 -16.40
N PRO A 351 -8.69 16.63 -17.65
CA PRO A 351 -9.53 17.41 -18.55
C PRO A 351 -10.91 17.66 -17.92
N ASP A 352 -11.52 18.82 -18.18
CA ASP A 352 -12.81 19.21 -17.58
C ASP A 352 -13.98 18.29 -18.02
N GLU A 353 -13.80 17.46 -19.05
CA GLU A 353 -14.76 16.42 -19.47
C GLU A 353 -14.67 15.12 -18.65
N ASP A 354 -13.67 14.99 -17.76
CA ASP A 354 -13.54 13.83 -16.88
C ASP A 354 -14.68 13.82 -15.83
N PRO A 355 -15.48 12.76 -15.70
CA PRO A 355 -16.49 12.64 -14.64
C PRO A 355 -15.91 12.84 -13.23
N ARG A 356 -14.59 12.63 -13.04
CA ARG A 356 -13.87 12.94 -11.78
C ARG A 356 -13.71 14.44 -11.54
N ALA A 357 -13.58 15.25 -12.59
CA ALA A 357 -13.54 16.70 -12.46
C ALA A 357 -14.89 17.27 -11.95
N ALA A 358 -15.99 16.58 -12.27
CA ALA A 358 -17.33 16.95 -11.82
C ALA A 358 -17.59 16.60 -10.34
N SER A 359 -16.88 15.63 -9.76
CA SER A 359 -17.12 15.19 -8.37
C SER A 359 -16.45 16.09 -7.33
N ILE A 360 -15.47 16.93 -7.70
CA ILE A 360 -14.71 17.80 -6.78
C ILE A 360 -14.73 19.30 -7.16
N PRO A 361 -15.91 19.91 -7.37
CA PRO A 361 -16.02 21.25 -7.94
C PRO A 361 -15.44 22.34 -7.03
N LEU A 362 -15.62 22.21 -5.70
CA LEU A 362 -15.18 23.21 -4.73
C LEU A 362 -13.66 23.18 -4.55
N LEU A 363 -13.08 21.99 -4.41
CA LEU A 363 -11.63 21.82 -4.32
C LEU A 363 -10.93 22.34 -5.59
N ARG A 364 -11.41 22.00 -6.79
CA ARG A 364 -10.83 22.50 -8.05
C ARG A 364 -10.90 24.02 -8.15
N ARG A 365 -12.02 24.64 -7.75
CA ARG A 365 -12.16 26.10 -7.73
C ARG A 365 -11.10 26.76 -6.85
N LEU A 366 -10.93 26.27 -5.61
CA LEU A 366 -9.98 26.84 -4.66
C LEU A 366 -8.52 26.58 -5.07
N MET A 367 -8.20 25.37 -5.53
CA MET A 367 -6.84 25.04 -6.01
C MET A 367 -6.45 25.87 -7.24
N ARG A 368 -7.40 26.14 -8.16
CA ARG A 368 -7.17 27.07 -9.28
C ARG A 368 -6.91 28.48 -8.78
N PHE A 369 -7.63 28.96 -7.76
CA PHE A 369 -7.37 30.29 -7.20
C PHE A 369 -5.95 30.35 -6.62
N VAL A 370 -5.55 29.39 -5.79
CA VAL A 370 -4.22 29.35 -5.19
C VAL A 370 -3.12 29.29 -6.25
N LEU A 371 -3.26 28.44 -7.29
CA LEU A 371 -2.29 28.36 -8.39
C LEU A 371 -1.98 29.73 -9.04
N HIS A 372 -2.99 30.60 -9.20
CA HIS A 372 -2.82 31.89 -9.85
C HIS A 372 -2.31 33.00 -8.91
N HIS A 373 -2.37 32.82 -7.60
CA HIS A 373 -2.10 33.87 -6.62
C HIS A 373 -0.91 33.56 -5.70
N ASP A 374 -0.65 32.29 -5.40
CA ASP A 374 0.42 31.85 -4.51
C ASP A 374 0.91 30.43 -4.91
N GLU A 375 2.02 30.39 -5.64
CA GLU A 375 2.66 29.13 -6.07
C GLU A 375 3.17 28.30 -4.89
N THR A 376 3.64 28.93 -3.82
CA THR A 376 4.17 28.23 -2.65
C THR A 376 3.06 27.53 -1.85
N ALA A 377 1.92 28.21 -1.70
CA ALA A 377 0.73 27.62 -1.12
C ALA A 377 0.19 26.49 -2.01
N TYR A 378 0.20 26.64 -3.34
CA TYR A 378 -0.24 25.60 -4.27
C TYR A 378 0.61 24.32 -4.14
N LEU A 379 1.94 24.45 -4.12
CA LEU A 379 2.85 23.31 -3.92
C LEU A 379 2.64 22.65 -2.55
N SER A 380 2.43 23.46 -1.50
CA SER A 380 2.14 22.96 -0.15
C SER A 380 0.83 22.17 -0.11
N ARG A 381 -0.23 22.66 -0.76
CA ARG A 381 -1.52 21.95 -0.85
C ARG A 381 -1.42 20.65 -1.66
N ASN A 382 -0.60 20.60 -2.71
CA ASN A 382 -0.32 19.35 -3.43
C ASN A 382 0.45 18.34 -2.59
N ARG A 383 1.46 18.80 -1.82
CA ARG A 383 2.18 17.94 -0.85
C ARG A 383 1.22 17.36 0.19
N GLU A 384 0.27 18.14 0.67
CA GLU A 384 -0.77 17.66 1.59
C GLU A 384 -1.70 16.62 0.96
N LEU A 385 -2.12 16.81 -0.29
CA LEU A 385 -2.92 15.78 -0.99
C LEU A 385 -2.15 14.48 -1.19
N ALA A 386 -0.85 14.57 -1.50
CA ALA A 386 0.01 13.39 -1.61
C ALA A 386 0.13 12.65 -0.27
N PHE A 387 0.36 13.38 0.83
CA PHE A 387 0.36 12.82 2.18
C PHE A 387 -0.96 12.10 2.50
N LEU A 388 -2.11 12.72 2.19
CA LEU A 388 -3.43 12.13 2.44
C LEU A 388 -3.68 10.87 1.60
N ALA A 389 -3.25 10.86 0.34
CA ALA A 389 -3.32 9.66 -0.50
C ALA A 389 -2.45 8.54 0.07
N ASN A 390 -1.21 8.83 0.45
CA ASN A 390 -0.29 7.85 1.05
C ASN A 390 -0.84 7.30 2.38
N THR A 391 -1.48 8.16 3.18
CA THR A 391 -2.18 7.76 4.41
C THR A 391 -3.33 6.80 4.12
N LEU A 392 -4.12 7.03 3.07
CA LEU A 392 -5.21 6.12 2.69
C LEU A 392 -4.68 4.78 2.18
N VAL A 393 -3.61 4.77 1.37
CA VAL A 393 -2.96 3.54 0.91
C VAL A 393 -2.43 2.71 2.08
N ALA A 394 -1.76 3.34 3.03
CA ALA A 394 -1.11 2.65 4.14
C ALA A 394 -2.06 2.25 5.28
N GLY A 395 -3.11 3.04 5.52
CA GLY A 395 -3.92 2.96 6.74
C GLY A 395 -5.39 2.61 6.55
N ALA A 396 -5.90 2.54 5.32
CA ALA A 396 -7.31 2.29 5.05
C ALA A 396 -7.53 1.21 3.98
N SER A 397 -8.79 0.83 3.83
CA SER A 397 -9.24 -0.14 2.83
C SER A 397 -10.47 0.37 2.08
N VAL A 398 -10.60 -0.08 0.83
CA VAL A 398 -11.77 0.15 -0.02
C VAL A 398 -12.20 -1.18 -0.60
N GLN A 399 -13.48 -1.51 -0.53
CA GLN A 399 -14.10 -2.78 -0.92
C GLN A 399 -13.39 -4.02 -0.36
N SER A 400 -12.94 -3.97 0.91
CA SER A 400 -12.13 -5.03 1.53
C SER A 400 -10.81 -5.34 0.81
N ARG A 401 -10.24 -4.39 0.05
CA ARG A 401 -8.92 -4.49 -0.60
C ARG A 401 -8.09 -3.23 -0.34
N PRO A 402 -6.76 -3.27 -0.53
CA PRO A 402 -5.96 -2.05 -0.49
C PRO A 402 -6.35 -1.08 -1.61
N PHE A 403 -6.11 0.20 -1.37
CA PHE A 403 -6.24 1.24 -2.39
C PHE A 403 -5.17 1.09 -3.46
N THR A 404 -5.52 1.40 -4.71
CA THR A 404 -4.50 1.78 -5.69
C THR A 404 -4.06 3.24 -5.44
N PRO A 405 -2.85 3.65 -5.87
CA PRO A 405 -2.39 5.04 -5.70
C PRO A 405 -3.36 6.06 -6.32
N GLN A 406 -3.93 5.73 -7.48
CA GLN A 406 -4.91 6.60 -8.14
C GLN A 406 -6.22 6.69 -7.36
N GLU A 407 -6.74 5.57 -6.86
CA GLU A 407 -7.97 5.57 -6.05
C GLU A 407 -7.79 6.33 -4.74
N ALA A 408 -6.63 6.20 -4.09
CA ALA A 408 -6.33 6.95 -2.88
C ALA A 408 -6.25 8.45 -3.13
N SER A 409 -5.68 8.87 -4.27
CA SER A 409 -5.65 10.28 -4.68
C SER A 409 -7.07 10.81 -4.94
N ASP A 410 -7.88 10.07 -5.69
CA ASP A 410 -9.27 10.42 -5.99
C ASP A 410 -10.12 10.49 -4.70
N ALA A 411 -9.95 9.52 -3.80
CA ALA A 411 -10.61 9.48 -2.50
C ALA A 411 -10.19 10.68 -1.63
N ALA A 412 -8.90 10.95 -1.50
CA ALA A 412 -8.40 12.09 -0.73
C ALA A 412 -9.00 13.41 -1.23
N ALA A 413 -9.03 13.63 -2.55
CA ALA A 413 -9.65 14.80 -3.15
C ALA A 413 -11.16 14.89 -2.86
N CYS A 414 -11.90 13.78 -2.99
CA CYS A 414 -13.33 13.72 -2.68
C CYS A 414 -13.63 14.03 -1.21
N ILE A 415 -12.85 13.44 -0.30
CA ILE A 415 -12.99 13.64 1.15
C ILE A 415 -12.67 15.11 1.52
N CYS A 416 -11.62 15.69 0.94
CA CYS A 416 -11.33 17.12 1.11
C CYS A 416 -12.48 18.00 0.60
N ASN A 417 -13.05 17.69 -0.57
CA ASN A 417 -14.19 18.44 -1.12
C ASN A 417 -15.40 18.38 -0.18
N LEU A 418 -15.72 17.19 0.34
CA LEU A 418 -16.80 17.00 1.30
C LEU A 418 -16.57 17.83 2.57
N GLY A 419 -15.35 17.82 3.10
CA GLY A 419 -15.01 18.62 4.28
C GLY A 419 -15.11 20.13 4.04
N LEU A 420 -14.76 20.60 2.85
CA LEU A 420 -14.94 22.00 2.44
C LEU A 420 -16.42 22.40 2.35
N GLU A 421 -17.33 21.51 1.93
CA GLU A 421 -18.77 21.79 1.95
C GLU A 421 -19.35 21.90 3.36
N CYS A 422 -18.71 21.28 4.36
CA CYS A 422 -19.13 21.37 5.76
C CYS A 422 -18.65 22.66 6.46
N TRP A 423 -17.96 23.55 5.75
CA TRP A 423 -17.61 24.87 6.25
C TRP A 423 -18.84 25.79 6.27
N PRO A 424 -19.00 26.68 7.28
CA PRO A 424 -18.20 26.83 8.51
C PRO A 424 -18.65 25.94 9.67
N ALA A 425 -19.78 25.23 9.55
CA ALA A 425 -20.50 24.63 10.68
C ALA A 425 -19.71 23.56 11.46
N ARG A 426 -18.89 22.75 10.77
CA ARG A 426 -18.14 21.64 11.37
C ARG A 426 -16.64 21.88 11.50
N TRP A 427 -16.18 23.08 11.16
CA TRP A 427 -14.76 23.41 11.17
C TRP A 427 -14.28 23.84 12.56
N PRO A 428 -13.04 23.48 12.96
CA PRO A 428 -12.46 23.93 14.22
C PRO A 428 -12.12 25.44 14.17
N GLY A 429 -12.43 26.16 15.25
CA GLY A 429 -12.05 27.58 15.42
C GLY A 429 -12.97 28.60 14.74
N THR A 430 -14.04 28.17 14.06
CA THR A 430 -15.10 29.05 13.53
C THR A 430 -16.15 29.34 14.60
N THR A 431 -15.76 29.98 15.71
CA THR A 431 -16.74 30.53 16.66
C THR A 431 -17.39 31.78 16.07
N SER A 432 -18.67 31.64 15.75
CA SER A 432 -19.70 32.67 15.50
C SER A 432 -19.28 34.13 15.77
N LEU A 433 -18.53 34.74 14.85
CA LEU A 433 -18.37 36.20 14.81
C LEU A 433 -19.54 36.78 14.00
N GLY A 434 -20.68 36.96 14.68
CA GLY A 434 -21.70 37.94 14.26
C GLY A 434 -22.83 37.48 13.32
N ALA A 435 -23.17 36.20 13.24
CA ALA A 435 -24.34 35.76 12.47
C ALA A 435 -25.60 35.71 13.36
N SER A 436 -26.48 36.70 13.23
CA SER A 436 -27.78 36.80 13.95
C SER A 436 -28.83 35.75 13.54
N SER A 437 -28.43 34.66 12.88
CA SER A 437 -29.33 33.54 12.58
C SER A 437 -28.57 32.24 12.27
N PRO A 438 -28.89 31.11 12.93
CA PRO A 438 -28.24 29.82 12.68
C PRO A 438 -28.48 29.27 11.25
N ARG A 439 -29.53 29.71 10.55
CA ARG A 439 -29.83 29.29 9.17
C ARG A 439 -28.92 29.89 8.09
N GLY A 440 -28.22 30.99 8.37
CA GLY A 440 -27.33 31.64 7.38
C GLY A 440 -25.95 30.99 7.26
N LEU A 441 -25.57 30.16 8.23
CA LEU A 441 -24.28 29.47 8.30
C LEU A 441 -24.29 28.11 7.61
N GLU A 442 -25.46 27.50 7.36
CA GLU A 442 -25.56 26.18 6.71
C GLU A 442 -25.28 26.23 5.20
N THR A 443 -25.20 27.42 4.59
CA THR A 443 -25.04 27.59 3.13
C THR A 443 -23.88 28.50 2.74
N ALA A 444 -23.04 28.90 3.69
CA ALA A 444 -21.91 29.78 3.41
C ALA A 444 -20.80 29.00 2.69
N MET A 445 -20.43 29.45 1.49
CA MET A 445 -19.30 28.87 0.74
C MET A 445 -17.97 29.48 1.19
N PRO A 446 -16.88 28.69 1.22
CA PRO A 446 -15.57 29.21 1.60
C PRO A 446 -15.13 30.30 0.61
N PRO A 447 -14.44 31.36 1.09
CA PRO A 447 -13.89 32.39 0.23
C PRO A 447 -12.82 31.82 -0.70
N ASP A 448 -12.57 32.47 -1.85
CA ASP A 448 -11.61 31.95 -2.84
C ASP A 448 -10.17 31.84 -2.30
N ALA A 449 -9.78 32.75 -1.41
CA ALA A 449 -8.47 32.73 -0.73
C ALA A 449 -8.36 31.73 0.42
N PHE A 450 -9.38 30.90 0.67
CA PHE A 450 -9.43 30.02 1.85
C PHE A 450 -8.23 29.08 1.96
N LEU A 451 -7.79 28.47 0.85
CA LEU A 451 -6.66 27.53 0.84
C LEU A 451 -5.27 28.19 0.86
N VAL A 452 -5.20 29.52 0.82
CA VAL A 452 -3.94 30.26 1.04
C VAL A 452 -3.51 30.09 2.50
N ASP A 453 -4.43 30.38 3.43
CA ASP A 453 -4.15 30.37 4.87
C ASP A 453 -4.50 29.05 5.57
N ARG A 454 -5.25 28.15 4.92
CA ARG A 454 -5.76 26.89 5.52
C ARG A 454 -5.32 25.66 4.75
N ASN A 455 -4.95 24.61 5.49
CA ASN A 455 -4.50 23.34 4.93
C ASN A 455 -5.65 22.39 4.55
N LEU A 456 -5.36 21.51 3.58
CA LEU A 456 -6.25 20.44 3.14
C LEU A 456 -6.31 19.28 4.12
N VAL A 457 -5.32 19.14 5.02
CA VAL A 457 -5.36 18.16 6.12
C VAL A 457 -6.58 18.40 7.01
N THR A 458 -6.89 19.65 7.36
CA THR A 458 -8.09 19.97 8.15
C THR A 458 -9.37 19.69 7.37
N ALA A 459 -9.41 20.04 6.06
CA ALA A 459 -10.55 19.71 5.21
C ALA A 459 -10.79 18.19 5.16
N PHE A 460 -9.72 17.42 5.03
CA PHE A 460 -9.80 15.96 5.06
C PHE A 460 -10.32 15.44 6.40
N GLU A 461 -9.80 15.91 7.53
CA GLU A 461 -10.26 15.48 8.85
C GLU A 461 -11.76 15.73 9.04
N VAL A 462 -12.25 16.90 8.62
CA VAL A 462 -13.70 17.21 8.64
C VAL A 462 -14.47 16.26 7.74
N GLY A 463 -14.06 16.09 6.48
CA GLY A 463 -14.72 15.19 5.53
C GLY A 463 -14.74 13.73 6.00
N TRP A 464 -13.62 13.25 6.54
CA TRP A 464 -13.48 11.90 7.06
C TRP A 464 -14.36 11.66 8.29
N SER A 465 -14.45 12.63 9.20
CA SER A 465 -15.38 12.57 10.33
C SER A 465 -16.84 12.52 9.89
N VAL A 466 -17.19 13.23 8.82
CA VAL A 466 -18.53 13.22 8.22
C VAL A 466 -18.85 11.87 7.61
N LEU A 467 -17.93 11.27 6.83
CA LEU A 467 -18.12 9.92 6.30
C LEU A 467 -18.33 8.91 7.43
N TYR A 468 -17.53 8.98 8.48
CA TYR A 468 -17.66 8.08 9.62
C TYR A 468 -19.00 8.24 10.36
N GLN A 469 -19.40 9.47 10.69
CA GLN A 469 -20.60 9.74 11.49
C GLN A 469 -21.90 9.64 10.67
N ASP A 470 -21.94 10.32 9.53
CA ASP A 470 -23.16 10.52 8.75
C ASP A 470 -23.37 9.43 7.69
N VAL A 471 -22.36 8.60 7.42
CA VAL A 471 -22.49 7.43 6.54
C VAL A 471 -22.28 6.15 7.33
N SER A 472 -21.07 5.82 7.80
CA SER A 472 -20.78 4.49 8.36
C SER A 472 -21.60 4.17 9.61
N LEU A 473 -21.59 5.04 10.63
CA LEU A 473 -22.36 4.83 11.87
C LEU A 473 -23.86 4.92 11.62
N PHE A 474 -24.30 5.89 10.81
CA PHE A 474 -25.71 6.03 10.43
C PHE A 474 -26.25 4.78 9.72
N VAL A 475 -25.50 4.24 8.75
CA VAL A 475 -25.89 3.03 8.00
C VAL A 475 -25.93 1.81 8.92
N ALA A 476 -24.95 1.65 9.81
CA ALA A 476 -24.97 0.57 10.79
C ALA A 476 -26.20 0.64 11.71
N ASP A 477 -26.53 1.84 12.22
CA ASP A 477 -27.70 2.06 13.08
C ASP A 477 -29.01 1.78 12.34
N GLN A 478 -29.15 2.34 11.14
CA GLN A 478 -30.36 2.17 10.35
C GLN A 478 -30.52 0.73 9.87
N LEU A 479 -29.43 0.01 9.58
CA LEU A 479 -29.47 -1.39 9.22
C LEU A 479 -29.90 -2.26 10.41
N VAL A 480 -29.37 -2.03 11.61
CA VAL A 480 -29.83 -2.73 12.83
C VAL A 480 -31.32 -2.51 13.06
N SER A 481 -31.82 -1.28 12.92
CA SER A 481 -33.26 -1.01 13.01
C SER A 481 -34.06 -1.72 11.91
N THR A 482 -33.58 -1.68 10.67
CA THR A 482 -34.26 -2.31 9.52
C THR A 482 -34.34 -3.84 9.66
N LEU A 483 -33.27 -4.47 10.15
CA LEU A 483 -33.20 -5.91 10.39
C LEU A 483 -34.13 -6.37 11.52
N ALA A 484 -34.39 -5.52 12.51
CA ALA A 484 -35.33 -5.82 13.58
C ALA A 484 -36.79 -5.88 13.09
N ASP A 485 -37.12 -5.10 12.07
CA ASP A 485 -38.49 -4.97 11.52
C ASP A 485 -38.78 -5.98 10.37
N LEU A 486 -37.76 -6.66 9.86
CA LEU A 486 -37.88 -7.60 8.74
C LEU A 486 -38.56 -8.92 9.15
N HIS A 487 -39.50 -9.37 8.33
CA HIS A 487 -40.16 -10.67 8.52
C HIS A 487 -39.22 -11.81 8.15
N ARG A 488 -39.12 -12.81 9.03
CA ARG A 488 -38.26 -13.99 8.83
C ARG A 488 -38.94 -15.00 7.92
N VAL A 489 -38.42 -15.14 6.70
CA VAL A 489 -38.95 -16.08 5.68
C VAL A 489 -38.60 -17.53 6.02
N ASP A 490 -37.37 -17.79 6.45
CA ASP A 490 -36.88 -19.12 6.83
C ASP A 490 -35.90 -19.08 8.02
N ALA A 491 -35.62 -20.25 8.60
CA ALA A 491 -34.79 -20.37 9.80
C ALA A 491 -33.29 -20.14 9.57
N ASP A 492 -32.77 -20.39 8.35
CA ASP A 492 -31.37 -20.17 8.00
C ASP A 492 -31.09 -18.69 7.77
N THR A 493 -31.93 -18.02 6.96
CA THR A 493 -31.89 -16.56 6.76
C THR A 493 -32.10 -15.85 8.09
N GLY A 494 -33.04 -16.31 8.93
CA GLY A 494 -33.25 -15.77 10.27
C GLY A 494 -32.00 -15.82 11.16
N ARG A 495 -31.28 -16.95 11.16
CA ARG A 495 -29.99 -17.08 11.88
C ARG A 495 -28.91 -16.16 11.31
N GLY A 496 -28.84 -16.01 9.98
CA GLY A 496 -27.91 -15.11 9.32
C GLY A 496 -28.15 -13.63 9.69
N LEU A 497 -29.41 -13.18 9.66
CA LEU A 497 -29.78 -11.81 10.03
C LEU A 497 -29.52 -11.53 11.53
N ASP A 498 -29.74 -12.52 12.41
CA ASP A 498 -29.39 -12.42 13.83
C ASP A 498 -27.88 -12.36 14.07
N ALA A 499 -27.09 -13.08 13.27
CA ALA A 499 -25.63 -13.02 13.31
C ALA A 499 -25.11 -11.66 12.84
N LEU A 500 -25.66 -11.15 11.72
CA LEU A 500 -25.36 -9.82 11.20
C LEU A 500 -25.69 -8.72 12.22
N THR A 501 -26.88 -8.77 12.82
CA THR A 501 -27.30 -7.78 13.84
C THR A 501 -26.37 -7.77 15.04
N ARG A 502 -26.01 -8.95 15.58
CA ARG A 502 -25.07 -9.06 16.70
C ARG A 502 -23.68 -8.52 16.33
N MET A 503 -23.21 -8.81 15.12
CA MET A 503 -21.92 -8.32 14.66
C MET A 503 -21.92 -6.81 14.48
N LEU A 504 -22.97 -6.23 13.87
CA LEU A 504 -23.12 -4.78 13.70
C LEU A 504 -23.12 -4.06 15.05
N VAL A 505 -23.89 -4.53 16.03
CA VAL A 505 -23.93 -3.94 17.38
C VAL A 505 -22.54 -3.97 18.02
N LYS A 506 -21.88 -5.14 18.01
CA LYS A 506 -20.52 -5.30 18.56
C LYS A 506 -19.52 -4.37 17.91
N GLN A 507 -19.49 -4.33 16.58
CA GLN A 507 -18.51 -3.54 15.83
C GLN A 507 -18.80 -2.04 15.88
N ARG A 508 -20.07 -1.65 16.00
CA ARG A 508 -20.48 -0.27 16.27
C ARG A 508 -19.97 0.21 17.63
N GLU A 509 -20.14 -0.58 18.69
CA GLU A 509 -19.61 -0.26 20.02
C GLU A 509 -18.08 -0.16 20.02
N ALA A 510 -17.40 -0.98 19.21
CA ALA A 510 -15.96 -0.91 18.98
C ALA A 510 -15.53 0.25 18.04
N GLY A 511 -16.47 1.04 17.49
CA GLY A 511 -16.19 2.13 16.55
C GLY A 511 -15.66 1.69 15.17
N THR A 512 -15.88 0.43 14.79
CA THR A 512 -15.39 -0.17 13.53
C THR A 512 -16.49 -0.91 12.74
N PRO A 513 -17.62 -0.25 12.42
CA PRO A 513 -18.80 -0.90 11.82
C PRO A 513 -18.51 -1.68 10.53
N TRP A 514 -17.49 -1.28 9.75
CA TRP A 514 -17.07 -1.98 8.54
C TRP A 514 -16.59 -3.41 8.75
N ARG A 515 -16.20 -3.79 9.97
CA ARG A 515 -15.85 -5.18 10.31
C ARG A 515 -17.05 -6.12 10.32
N ALA A 516 -18.27 -5.61 10.27
CA ALA A 516 -19.48 -6.42 10.14
C ALA A 516 -19.81 -6.74 8.67
N ARG A 517 -19.04 -6.23 7.72
CA ARG A 517 -19.27 -6.37 6.27
C ARG A 517 -19.41 -7.83 5.83
N ASP A 518 -18.52 -8.72 6.27
CA ASP A 518 -18.56 -10.14 5.90
C ASP A 518 -19.83 -10.85 6.41
N ALA A 519 -20.43 -10.37 7.49
CA ALA A 519 -21.69 -10.91 8.00
C ALA A 519 -22.90 -10.45 7.15
N ALA A 520 -22.73 -9.47 6.25
CA ALA A 520 -23.81 -8.91 5.44
C ALA A 520 -24.17 -9.78 4.23
N ASP A 521 -23.44 -10.87 3.97
CA ASP A 521 -23.68 -11.81 2.86
C ASP A 521 -25.09 -12.42 2.87
N VAL A 522 -25.72 -12.52 4.04
CA VAL A 522 -27.13 -12.94 4.15
C VAL A 522 -28.08 -12.01 3.37
N LEU A 523 -27.74 -10.72 3.19
CA LEU A 523 -28.55 -9.78 2.42
C LEU A 523 -28.59 -10.14 0.93
N ALA A 524 -27.56 -10.82 0.41
CA ALA A 524 -27.53 -11.24 -0.98
C ALA A 524 -28.65 -12.23 -1.34
N LEU A 525 -29.14 -12.98 -0.34
CA LEU A 525 -30.27 -13.91 -0.47
C LEU A 525 -31.61 -13.19 -0.58
N LEU A 526 -31.70 -11.96 -0.06
CA LEU A 526 -32.91 -11.13 -0.09
C LEU A 526 -32.92 -10.26 -1.35
N ASP A 527 -31.89 -9.43 -1.52
CA ASP A 527 -31.72 -8.61 -2.72
C ASP A 527 -30.24 -8.30 -2.98
N MET A 528 -29.78 -8.67 -4.17
CA MET A 528 -28.38 -8.50 -4.57
C MET A 528 -27.98 -7.02 -4.69
N THR A 529 -28.89 -6.14 -5.10
CA THR A 529 -28.59 -4.70 -5.29
C THR A 529 -28.52 -3.96 -3.97
N ALA A 530 -29.39 -4.30 -3.01
CA ALA A 530 -29.36 -3.83 -1.64
C ALA A 530 -28.08 -4.30 -0.95
N TRP A 531 -27.71 -5.57 -1.12
CA TRP A 531 -26.45 -6.12 -0.59
C TRP A 531 -25.23 -5.35 -1.10
N ILE A 532 -25.05 -5.20 -2.43
CA ILE A 532 -23.93 -4.44 -3.02
C ILE A 532 -23.91 -3.00 -2.50
N SER A 533 -25.08 -2.36 -2.39
CA SER A 533 -25.21 -0.99 -1.88
C SER A 533 -24.77 -0.88 -0.42
N VAL A 534 -25.25 -1.77 0.43
CA VAL A 534 -24.90 -1.81 1.86
C VAL A 534 -23.41 -2.14 2.07
N LEU A 535 -22.84 -3.06 1.28
CA LEU A 535 -21.40 -3.38 1.36
C LEU A 535 -20.52 -2.17 1.03
N GLY A 536 -20.89 -1.34 0.05
CA GLY A 536 -20.14 -0.13 -0.27
C GLY A 536 -20.24 0.95 0.82
N LEU A 537 -21.37 1.02 1.52
CA LEU A 537 -21.60 1.98 2.59
C LEU A 537 -21.01 1.56 3.95
N LEU A 538 -20.93 0.26 4.21
CA LEU A 538 -20.28 -0.34 5.38
C LEU A 538 -18.78 -0.60 5.14
N ASP A 539 -18.16 0.20 4.29
CA ASP A 539 -16.73 0.08 4.03
C ASP A 539 -15.94 1.02 4.94
N GLU A 540 -14.63 0.75 5.12
CA GLU A 540 -13.79 1.61 5.95
C GLU A 540 -13.66 3.03 5.35
N CYS A 541 -13.56 3.10 4.03
CA CYS A 541 -13.80 4.32 3.25
C CYS A 541 -15.12 4.16 2.47
N PRO A 542 -16.24 4.69 2.97
CA PRO A 542 -17.54 4.53 2.32
C PRO A 542 -17.54 5.05 0.88
N ILE A 543 -18.09 4.24 -0.01
CA ILE A 543 -18.26 4.57 -1.43
C ILE A 543 -19.74 4.67 -1.76
N LEU A 544 -20.07 5.30 -2.89
CA LEU A 544 -21.40 5.31 -3.47
C LEU A 544 -21.45 4.30 -4.63
N PRO A 545 -22.00 3.09 -4.44
CA PRO A 545 -22.09 2.12 -5.50
C PRO A 545 -23.07 2.59 -6.59
N ALA A 546 -22.76 2.32 -7.85
CA ALA A 546 -23.67 2.62 -8.95
C ALA A 546 -25.03 1.91 -8.78
N ALA A 547 -25.06 0.77 -8.07
CA ALA A 547 -26.28 0.05 -7.72
C ALA A 547 -27.23 0.89 -6.87
N LEU A 548 -26.70 1.65 -5.90
CA LEU A 548 -27.51 2.51 -5.03
C LEU A 548 -28.21 3.61 -5.85
N ARG A 549 -27.48 4.26 -6.76
CA ARG A 549 -28.06 5.26 -7.67
C ARG A 549 -29.13 4.66 -8.57
N ALA A 550 -28.89 3.45 -9.08
CA ALA A 550 -29.88 2.77 -9.92
C ALA A 550 -31.18 2.46 -9.15
N VAL A 551 -31.10 2.08 -7.87
CA VAL A 551 -32.27 1.87 -7.01
C VAL A 551 -33.04 3.17 -6.79
N LEU A 552 -32.34 4.26 -6.42
CA LEU A 552 -32.98 5.57 -6.21
C LEU A 552 -33.63 6.12 -7.48
N GLU A 553 -32.97 5.96 -8.62
CA GLU A 553 -33.45 6.44 -9.92
C GLU A 553 -34.38 5.44 -10.63
N ARG A 554 -34.67 4.28 -10.03
CA ARG A 554 -35.48 3.19 -10.59
C ARG A 554 -35.04 2.75 -11.99
N ARG A 555 -33.73 2.75 -12.25
CA ARG A 555 -33.17 2.31 -13.53
C ARG A 555 -33.22 0.80 -13.64
N THR A 556 -33.56 0.29 -14.81
CA THR A 556 -33.57 -1.16 -15.13
C THR A 556 -32.36 -1.62 -15.94
N SER A 557 -31.43 -0.72 -16.23
CA SER A 557 -30.21 -1.03 -16.98
C SER A 557 -29.23 -1.86 -16.15
N PRO A 558 -28.45 -2.76 -16.77
CA PRO A 558 -27.41 -3.51 -16.08
C PRO A 558 -26.37 -2.57 -15.47
N VAL A 559 -26.10 -2.73 -14.17
CA VAL A 559 -25.11 -1.96 -13.43
C VAL A 559 -23.91 -2.85 -13.13
N SER A 560 -22.70 -2.35 -13.37
CA SER A 560 -21.49 -3.07 -12.99
C SER A 560 -21.38 -3.13 -11.46
N PRO A 561 -21.20 -4.32 -10.85
CA PRO A 561 -21.05 -4.46 -9.40
C PRO A 561 -19.76 -3.83 -8.86
N ARG A 562 -18.79 -3.55 -9.74
CA ARG A 562 -17.52 -2.89 -9.39
C ARG A 562 -17.53 -1.38 -9.65
N ALA A 563 -18.58 -0.83 -10.25
CA ALA A 563 -18.66 0.61 -10.51
C ALA A 563 -19.09 1.36 -9.24
N PHE A 564 -18.27 2.30 -8.81
CA PHE A 564 -18.54 3.16 -7.66
C PHE A 564 -17.95 4.55 -7.87
N GLU A 565 -18.46 5.50 -7.09
CA GLU A 565 -17.92 6.85 -6.94
C GLU A 565 -17.55 7.07 -5.48
N PHE A 566 -16.48 7.82 -5.20
CA PHE A 566 -16.21 8.27 -3.83
C PHE A 566 -17.22 9.35 -3.45
N ILE A 567 -17.64 9.35 -2.18
CA ILE A 567 -18.58 10.35 -1.65
C ILE A 567 -17.82 11.67 -1.49
N SER A 568 -18.27 12.71 -2.17
CA SER A 568 -17.61 14.01 -2.22
C SER A 568 -18.52 15.19 -1.86
N THR A 569 -19.84 14.97 -1.73
CA THR A 569 -20.83 16.02 -1.51
C THR A 569 -21.88 15.64 -0.46
N ASN A 570 -22.46 16.63 0.21
CA ASN A 570 -23.57 16.43 1.16
C ASN A 570 -24.86 15.97 0.47
N ALA A 571 -25.03 16.27 -0.81
CA ALA A 571 -26.17 15.79 -1.61
C ALA A 571 -26.17 14.24 -1.68
N GLN A 572 -25.00 13.64 -1.94
CA GLN A 572 -24.85 12.18 -1.94
C GLN A 572 -25.16 11.56 -0.58
N ILE A 573 -24.79 12.21 0.53
CA ILE A 573 -25.17 11.77 1.88
C ILE A 573 -26.69 11.82 2.07
N GLY A 574 -27.34 12.86 1.53
CA GLY A 574 -28.80 12.96 1.46
C GLY A 574 -29.43 11.76 0.75
N ASP A 575 -28.90 11.40 -0.41
CA ASP A 575 -29.33 10.25 -1.21
C ASP A 575 -29.18 8.93 -0.44
N ILE A 576 -28.04 8.74 0.24
CA ILE A 576 -27.81 7.56 1.11
C ILE A 576 -28.87 7.46 2.21
N ARG A 577 -29.21 8.58 2.86
CA ARG A 577 -30.26 8.61 3.89
C ARG A 577 -31.63 8.27 3.32
N VAL A 578 -31.93 8.68 2.09
CA VAL A 578 -33.18 8.30 1.41
C VAL A 578 -33.18 6.80 1.12
N PHE A 579 -32.09 6.27 0.55
CA PHE A 579 -31.94 4.84 0.26
C PHE A 579 -32.14 3.98 1.52
N MET A 580 -31.45 4.31 2.63
CA MET A 580 -31.53 3.55 3.87
C MET A 580 -32.94 3.56 4.50
N ARG A 581 -33.75 4.60 4.29
CA ARG A 581 -35.15 4.62 4.71
C ARG A 581 -36.05 3.73 3.84
N THR A 582 -35.70 3.55 2.57
CA THR A 582 -36.43 2.68 1.64
C THR A 582 -36.00 1.21 1.70
N LEU A 583 -34.89 0.92 2.39
CA LEU A 583 -34.26 -0.39 2.41
C LEU A 583 -35.18 -1.52 2.91
N SER A 584 -36.00 -1.28 3.93
CA SER A 584 -36.94 -2.29 4.45
C SER A 584 -37.93 -2.75 3.38
N GLY A 585 -38.41 -1.83 2.53
CA GLY A 585 -39.31 -2.13 1.43
C GLY A 585 -38.63 -2.89 0.29
N VAL A 586 -37.33 -2.64 0.06
CA VAL A 586 -36.54 -3.37 -0.95
C VAL A 586 -36.25 -4.80 -0.48
N LEU A 587 -35.95 -5.00 0.80
CA LEU A 587 -35.64 -6.32 1.37
C LEU A 587 -36.88 -7.19 1.64
N SER A 588 -38.08 -6.60 1.62
CA SER A 588 -39.36 -7.31 1.86
C SER A 588 -40.12 -7.67 0.59
N GLY A 589 -39.74 -7.09 -0.56
CA GLY A 589 -40.35 -7.35 -1.87
C GLY A 589 -39.68 -8.52 -2.57
#